data_AF-A0A935PQ84-F1
#
_entry.id   AF-A0A935PQ84-F1
#
_cell.length_a   1.000
_cell.length_b   1.000
_cell.length_c   1.000
_cell.angle_alpha   90.00
_cell.angle_beta   90.00
_cell.angle_gamma   90.00
#
_symmetry.space_group_name_H-M   'P 1'
#
loop_
_entity.id
_entity.type
_entity.pdbx_description
1 polymer ?
#
loop_
_entity_poly.entity_id
_entity_poly.type
_entity_poly.pdbx_seq_one_letter_code
_entity_poly.pdbx_strand_id
1 'polypeptide(L)'
;MTRISKRLLQWVGACVAAMALGPAFAQISNVTDGATTSTSCTSYQFNAQGVLRFSPDGCLAGAPPPPPPVPAFTFDLATATVLEDAGITTVKVRRTGTDLTTAGTITVGVTGGTAGLGTNYALFVPPFSAATLSVTLNFPAEAVGVTLTEQSFGVGIINASQPAGGSKTVDFSLTSPSGGTLGGTSVHSLRITSTLPPPTSGDIAIDGTVIPDSVPVGTYLPRIPLNGACEFAGQAGFPGFGPNSPCGSYEIPVGNCNSGMIGGIQNDGFNTENVVNRAFMFVHEEMRVGNTFLGGSSMRYPQHKNHAFVMKFKTGSAGQFPPVTPGSLPAGGLGVIGFDFADMPNRGATDGDRFATISRTPCDFSYTKVDAGQTACYRPVSAYYGNKIIAQIMTPGSPADANACELNPDTVYYLNIRWESPLPATRGKIGCHSTQYCGTSLGIL
;
A
#
# COMPACT_ATOMS: atom_id res chain seq x y z
N MET A 1 -38.75 -57.06 18.66
CA MET A 1 -39.83 -56.96 19.68
C MET A 1 -39.22 -56.79 21.07
N THR A 2 -38.68 -55.61 21.38
CA THR A 2 -37.83 -55.46 22.57
C THR A 2 -37.70 -53.98 22.97
N ARG A 3 -37.73 -53.73 24.29
CA ARG A 3 -37.64 -52.46 25.06
C ARG A 3 -38.92 -51.68 25.35
N ILE A 4 -39.87 -51.50 24.43
CA ILE A 4 -41.11 -50.74 24.74
C ILE A 4 -42.05 -51.54 25.66
N SER A 5 -42.17 -52.85 25.45
CA SER A 5 -43.05 -53.74 26.24
C SER A 5 -42.58 -54.00 27.67
N LYS A 6 -41.28 -53.82 27.99
CA LYS A 6 -40.78 -53.94 29.38
C LYS A 6 -41.11 -52.70 30.24
N ARG A 7 -41.20 -51.50 29.63
CA ARG A 7 -41.56 -50.27 30.37
C ARG A 7 -43.05 -50.20 30.69
N LEU A 8 -43.92 -50.71 29.81
CA LEU A 8 -45.36 -50.76 30.11
C LEU A 8 -45.68 -51.69 31.29
N LEU A 9 -44.99 -52.84 31.44
CA LEU A 9 -45.24 -53.74 32.57
C LEU A 9 -44.81 -53.18 33.93
N GLN A 10 -43.76 -52.35 33.99
CA GLN A 10 -43.36 -51.70 35.25
C GLN A 10 -44.34 -50.59 35.68
N TRP A 11 -44.94 -49.87 34.73
CA TRP A 11 -45.97 -48.86 35.03
C TRP A 11 -47.31 -49.48 35.42
N VAL A 12 -47.71 -50.59 34.78
CA VAL A 12 -48.93 -51.32 35.18
C VAL A 12 -48.78 -51.92 36.59
N GLY A 13 -47.60 -52.42 36.96
CA GLY A 13 -47.33 -52.90 38.32
C GLY A 13 -47.44 -51.81 39.40
N ALA A 14 -46.97 -50.60 39.12
CA ALA A 14 -47.06 -49.47 40.04
C ALA A 14 -48.50 -48.91 40.17
N CYS A 15 -49.27 -48.89 39.07
CA CYS A 15 -50.67 -48.46 39.09
C CYS A 15 -51.58 -49.47 39.81
N VAL A 16 -51.30 -50.77 39.74
CA VAL A 16 -52.09 -51.80 40.45
C VAL A 16 -51.77 -51.81 41.96
N ALA A 17 -50.53 -51.48 42.36
CA ALA A 17 -50.18 -51.36 43.78
C ALA A 17 -50.80 -50.11 44.45
N ALA A 18 -50.92 -48.99 43.72
CA ALA A 18 -51.46 -47.73 44.25
C ALA A 18 -52.99 -47.73 44.47
N MET A 19 -53.73 -48.65 43.85
CA MET A 19 -55.19 -48.76 44.04
C MET A 19 -55.61 -49.70 45.17
N ALA A 20 -54.71 -50.55 45.69
CA ALA A 20 -55.06 -51.58 46.67
C ALA A 20 -54.64 -51.26 48.12
N LEU A 21 -53.76 -50.28 48.33
CA LEU A 21 -53.26 -49.90 49.65
C LEU A 21 -53.23 -48.37 49.70
N GLY A 22 -53.85 -47.77 50.72
CA GLY A 22 -53.89 -46.31 50.93
C GLY A 22 -52.50 -45.65 50.95
N PRO A 23 -52.41 -44.32 51.15
CA PRO A 23 -51.21 -43.53 50.85
C PRO A 23 -50.01 -43.94 51.71
N ALA A 24 -49.30 -44.97 51.29
CA ALA A 24 -48.07 -45.42 51.89
C ALA A 24 -46.94 -44.58 51.28
N PHE A 25 -46.23 -43.86 52.15
CA PHE A 25 -44.98 -43.20 51.83
C PHE A 25 -43.97 -44.27 51.37
N ALA A 26 -43.83 -44.46 50.07
CA ALA A 26 -42.75 -45.25 49.51
C ALA A 26 -41.47 -44.41 49.54
N GLN A 27 -40.50 -44.79 50.38
CA GLN A 27 -39.15 -44.24 50.32
C GLN A 27 -38.51 -44.64 48.99
N ILE A 28 -38.06 -43.66 48.23
CA ILE A 28 -37.28 -43.89 47.01
C ILE A 28 -35.81 -43.65 47.35
N SER A 29 -34.93 -44.55 46.92
CA SER A 29 -33.48 -44.37 47.07
C SER A 29 -32.87 -43.54 45.94
N ASN A 30 -33.40 -43.64 44.70
CA ASN A 30 -32.95 -42.91 43.52
C ASN A 30 -34.11 -42.64 42.54
N VAL A 31 -34.18 -41.44 41.96
CA VAL A 31 -35.14 -41.07 40.90
C VAL A 31 -34.36 -40.70 39.63
N THR A 32 -34.65 -41.34 38.50
CA THR A 32 -34.05 -41.00 37.20
C THR A 32 -35.12 -40.51 36.23
N ASP A 33 -34.96 -39.30 35.68
CA ASP A 33 -35.87 -38.70 34.68
C ASP A 33 -35.56 -39.11 33.22
N GLY A 34 -34.53 -39.94 33.04
CA GLY A 34 -34.02 -40.40 31.75
C GLY A 34 -32.71 -39.74 31.32
N ALA A 35 -32.33 -38.61 31.93
CA ALA A 35 -31.07 -37.90 31.68
C ALA A 35 -30.21 -37.78 32.96
N THR A 36 -30.84 -37.68 34.13
CA THR A 36 -30.19 -37.43 35.41
C THR A 36 -30.77 -38.32 36.51
N THR A 37 -29.90 -38.92 37.33
CA THR A 37 -30.29 -39.68 38.52
C THR A 37 -30.11 -38.79 39.75
N SER A 38 -31.20 -38.46 40.44
CA SER A 38 -31.18 -37.74 41.70
C SER A 38 -31.25 -38.72 42.88
N THR A 39 -30.30 -38.60 43.81
CA THR A 39 -30.27 -39.28 45.10
C THR A 39 -30.88 -38.42 46.22
N SER A 40 -31.25 -37.16 45.92
CA SER A 40 -31.74 -36.19 46.91
C SER A 40 -33.25 -36.19 47.07
N CYS A 41 -33.99 -36.82 46.14
CA CYS A 41 -35.43 -37.03 46.28
C CYS A 41 -35.70 -38.17 47.26
N THR A 42 -36.30 -37.86 48.41
CA THR A 42 -36.53 -38.84 49.50
C THR A 42 -37.95 -39.41 49.50
N SER A 43 -38.91 -38.72 48.87
CA SER A 43 -40.30 -39.18 48.75
C SER A 43 -41.00 -38.59 47.53
N TYR A 44 -42.13 -39.18 47.16
CA TYR A 44 -43.01 -38.70 46.10
C TYR A 44 -44.47 -38.82 46.53
N GLN A 45 -45.33 -37.94 45.99
CA GLN A 45 -46.77 -38.01 46.15
C GLN A 45 -47.46 -37.63 44.85
N PHE A 46 -48.59 -38.26 44.57
CA PHE A 46 -49.53 -37.78 43.56
C PHE A 46 -50.52 -36.83 44.25
N ASN A 47 -50.74 -35.64 43.68
CA ASN A 47 -51.83 -34.79 44.14
C ASN A 47 -53.19 -35.36 43.69
N ALA A 48 -54.29 -34.77 44.17
CA ALA A 48 -55.64 -35.18 43.82
C ALA A 48 -55.95 -35.08 42.31
N GLN A 49 -55.13 -34.37 41.53
CA GLN A 49 -55.21 -34.30 40.07
C GLN A 49 -54.30 -35.31 39.35
N GLY A 50 -53.64 -36.22 40.05
CA GLY A 50 -52.75 -37.23 39.47
C GLY A 50 -51.37 -36.69 39.05
N VAL A 51 -50.96 -35.51 39.51
CA VAL A 51 -49.63 -34.93 39.24
C VAL A 51 -48.63 -35.44 40.27
N LEU A 52 -47.54 -36.03 39.77
CA LEU A 52 -46.41 -36.50 40.58
C LEU A 52 -45.58 -35.32 41.10
N ARG A 53 -45.38 -35.23 42.42
CA ARG A 53 -44.45 -34.29 43.07
C ARG A 53 -43.40 -35.08 43.85
N PHE A 54 -42.17 -34.58 43.85
CA PHE A 54 -41.07 -35.14 44.63
C PHE A 54 -40.70 -34.20 45.77
N SER A 55 -40.33 -34.76 46.92
CA SER A 55 -39.91 -34.01 48.10
C SER A 55 -38.45 -34.34 48.47
N PRO A 56 -37.64 -33.33 48.84
CA PRO A 56 -37.99 -31.90 48.86
C PRO A 56 -38.21 -31.32 47.45
N ASP A 57 -39.06 -30.29 47.34
CA ASP A 57 -39.35 -29.61 46.07
C ASP A 57 -38.03 -29.14 45.42
N GLY A 58 -37.86 -29.42 44.12
CA GLY A 58 -36.62 -29.12 43.40
C GLY A 58 -35.51 -30.16 43.55
N CYS A 59 -35.76 -31.33 44.14
CA CYS A 59 -34.78 -32.44 44.15
C CYS A 59 -34.46 -33.00 42.75
N LEU A 60 -35.27 -32.65 41.73
CA LEU A 60 -35.01 -32.88 40.30
C LEU A 60 -34.52 -31.61 39.58
N ALA A 61 -34.16 -30.54 40.30
CA ALA A 61 -33.73 -29.29 39.69
C ALA A 61 -32.56 -29.57 38.73
N GLY A 62 -32.81 -29.22 37.47
CA GLY A 62 -31.88 -29.38 36.37
C GLY A 62 -30.54 -28.71 36.63
N ALA A 63 -29.60 -29.01 35.74
CA ALA A 63 -28.23 -28.50 35.75
C ALA A 63 -28.13 -27.08 36.36
N PRO A 64 -27.14 -26.82 37.22
CA PRO A 64 -26.93 -25.49 37.79
C PRO A 64 -27.05 -24.43 36.69
N PRO A 65 -27.67 -23.26 36.96
CA PRO A 65 -27.84 -22.23 35.96
C PRO A 65 -26.49 -22.02 35.23
N PRO A 66 -26.49 -21.91 33.89
CA PRO A 66 -25.26 -21.74 33.14
C PRO A 66 -24.47 -20.60 33.78
N PRO A 67 -23.13 -20.74 33.95
CA PRO A 67 -22.32 -19.69 34.52
C PRO A 67 -22.65 -18.36 33.84
N PRO A 68 -22.77 -17.25 34.58
CA PRO A 68 -23.01 -15.94 33.98
C PRO A 68 -22.00 -15.70 32.84
N PRO A 69 -22.43 -15.17 31.68
CA PRO A 69 -21.52 -14.86 30.59
C PRO A 69 -20.38 -13.97 31.11
N VAL A 70 -19.15 -14.49 31.00
CA VAL A 70 -17.93 -13.76 31.41
C VAL A 70 -17.79 -12.51 30.54
N PRO A 71 -17.45 -11.34 31.11
CA PRO A 71 -17.24 -10.13 30.31
C PRO A 71 -16.20 -10.34 29.21
N ALA A 72 -16.39 -9.72 28.05
CA ALA A 72 -15.53 -9.85 26.89
C ALA A 72 -14.94 -8.50 26.46
N PHE A 73 -13.66 -8.48 26.11
CA PHE A 73 -12.96 -7.32 25.56
C PHE A 73 -12.87 -7.41 24.04
N THR A 74 -13.26 -6.34 23.33
CA THR A 74 -13.21 -6.26 21.86
C THR A 74 -12.79 -4.86 21.42
N PHE A 75 -12.13 -4.74 20.28
CA PHE A 75 -12.09 -3.44 19.60
C PHE A 75 -13.48 -3.08 19.10
N ASP A 76 -13.80 -1.78 19.11
CA ASP A 76 -15.05 -1.27 18.53
C ASP A 76 -15.14 -1.59 17.03
N LEU A 77 -14.02 -1.43 16.33
CA LEU A 77 -13.90 -1.71 14.89
C LEU A 77 -12.73 -2.66 14.63
N ALA A 78 -12.88 -3.56 13.65
CA ALA A 78 -11.77 -4.38 13.17
C ALA A 78 -10.80 -3.60 12.27
N THR A 79 -11.31 -2.57 11.57
CA THR A 79 -10.50 -1.70 10.70
C THR A 79 -10.95 -0.25 10.81
N ALA A 80 -10.00 0.69 10.68
CA ALA A 80 -10.28 2.11 10.53
C ALA A 80 -9.34 2.73 9.49
N THR A 81 -9.76 3.83 8.88
CA THR A 81 -8.93 4.60 7.94
C THR A 81 -8.84 6.05 8.38
N VAL A 82 -7.64 6.62 8.30
CA VAL A 82 -7.34 8.02 8.62
C VAL A 82 -6.40 8.61 7.58
N LEU A 83 -6.50 9.92 7.37
CA LEU A 83 -5.57 10.66 6.52
C LEU A 83 -4.24 10.88 7.26
N GLU A 84 -3.14 10.96 6.51
CA GLU A 84 -1.80 11.18 7.10
C GLU A 84 -1.62 12.55 7.76
N ASP A 85 -2.53 13.51 7.54
CA ASP A 85 -2.57 14.82 8.19
C ASP A 85 -3.56 14.90 9.36
N ALA A 86 -4.18 13.78 9.76
CA ALA A 86 -5.22 13.76 10.79
C ALA A 86 -4.74 14.20 12.20
N GLY A 87 -3.43 14.28 12.42
CA GLY A 87 -2.83 14.68 13.69
C GLY A 87 -2.96 13.61 14.78
N ILE A 88 -4.14 13.38 15.33
CA ILE A 88 -4.40 12.34 16.33
C ILE A 88 -5.70 11.62 16.00
N THR A 89 -5.67 10.29 16.04
CA THR A 89 -6.86 9.43 16.00
C THR A 89 -6.98 8.60 17.27
N THR A 90 -8.19 8.18 17.60
CA THR A 90 -8.47 7.39 18.81
C THR A 90 -8.94 5.99 18.45
N VAL A 91 -8.32 4.97 19.04
CA VAL A 91 -8.77 3.58 18.94
C VAL A 91 -9.52 3.22 20.20
N LYS A 92 -10.70 2.62 20.06
CA LYS A 92 -11.59 2.24 21.16
C LYS A 92 -11.62 0.75 21.41
N VAL A 93 -11.60 0.38 22.69
CA VAL A 93 -11.78 -0.97 23.20
C VAL A 93 -13.02 -0.99 24.08
N ARG A 94 -13.89 -1.96 23.86
CA ARG A 94 -15.11 -2.21 24.61
C ARG A 94 -14.93 -3.38 25.56
N ARG A 95 -15.53 -3.29 26.73
CA ARG A 95 -15.78 -4.41 27.63
C ARG A 95 -17.28 -4.61 27.76
N THR A 96 -17.78 -5.76 27.33
CA THR A 96 -19.22 -6.10 27.34
C THR A 96 -19.50 -7.29 28.23
N GLY A 97 -20.58 -7.27 29.00
CA GLY A 97 -20.95 -8.39 29.87
C GLY A 97 -22.31 -8.19 30.52
N THR A 98 -22.80 -9.21 31.22
CA THR A 98 -24.04 -9.11 32.01
C THR A 98 -23.80 -8.54 33.41
N ASP A 99 -22.54 -8.55 33.87
CA ASP A 99 -22.09 -7.95 35.12
C ASP A 99 -20.69 -7.35 34.94
N LEU A 100 -20.57 -6.04 35.08
CA LEU A 100 -19.32 -5.28 35.01
C LEU A 100 -18.91 -4.67 36.37
N THR A 101 -19.48 -5.17 37.47
CA THR A 101 -19.20 -4.68 38.84
C THR A 101 -17.81 -5.01 39.36
N THR A 102 -17.06 -5.85 38.65
CA THR A 102 -15.64 -6.11 38.92
C THR A 102 -14.78 -5.35 37.92
N ALA A 103 -13.68 -4.75 38.37
CA ALA A 103 -12.72 -4.11 37.48
C ALA A 103 -12.06 -5.15 36.54
N GLY A 104 -11.54 -4.69 35.41
CA GLY A 104 -10.82 -5.53 34.45
C GLY A 104 -9.72 -4.75 33.75
N THR A 105 -8.76 -5.48 33.19
CA THR A 105 -7.66 -4.89 32.42
C THR A 105 -7.44 -5.65 31.13
N ILE A 106 -6.90 -4.96 30.12
CA ILE A 106 -6.51 -5.57 28.85
C ILE A 106 -5.27 -4.85 28.32
N THR A 107 -4.33 -5.61 27.76
CA THR A 107 -3.14 -5.04 27.10
C THR A 107 -3.38 -4.93 25.61
N VAL A 108 -3.16 -3.75 25.05
CA VAL A 108 -3.13 -3.48 23.62
C VAL A 108 -1.68 -3.40 23.16
N GLY A 109 -1.27 -4.24 22.22
CA GLY A 109 0.08 -4.24 21.66
C GLY A 109 0.09 -4.04 20.16
N VAL A 110 1.11 -3.35 19.63
CA VAL A 110 1.37 -3.30 18.18
C VAL A 110 1.88 -4.67 17.73
N THR A 111 1.20 -5.27 16.77
CA THR A 111 1.50 -6.64 16.30
C THR A 111 2.01 -6.72 14.87
N GLY A 112 1.88 -5.65 14.10
CA GLY A 112 2.30 -5.66 12.70
C GLY A 112 1.87 -4.42 11.94
N GLY A 113 1.90 -4.54 10.62
CA GLY A 113 1.63 -3.47 9.69
C GLY A 113 2.88 -3.00 8.94
N THR A 114 2.66 -2.09 8.01
CA THR A 114 3.70 -1.50 7.14
C THR A 114 4.12 -0.09 7.57
N ALA A 115 3.40 0.52 8.51
CA ALA A 115 3.68 1.82 9.09
C ALA A 115 4.77 1.71 10.16
N GLY A 116 5.75 2.62 10.13
CA GLY A 116 6.82 2.69 11.14
C GLY A 116 6.46 3.61 12.32
N LEU A 117 6.85 3.21 13.53
CA LEU A 117 6.77 4.07 14.70
C LEU A 117 7.77 5.23 14.57
N GLY A 118 7.34 6.45 14.88
CA GLY A 118 8.14 7.66 14.74
C GLY A 118 8.28 8.16 13.30
N THR A 119 7.84 7.38 12.31
CA THR A 119 7.84 7.80 10.89
C THR A 119 6.43 8.03 10.37
N ASN A 120 5.49 7.12 10.64
CA ASN A 120 4.09 7.22 10.17
C ASN A 120 3.10 7.45 11.32
N TYR A 121 3.44 7.00 12.52
CA TYR A 121 2.60 7.18 13.70
C TYR A 121 3.42 7.30 14.99
N ALA A 122 2.80 7.84 16.02
CA ALA A 122 3.30 7.89 17.39
C ALA A 122 2.18 7.46 18.35
N LEU A 123 2.52 7.02 19.56
CA LEU A 123 1.56 6.56 20.56
C LEU A 123 1.60 7.51 21.75
N PHE A 124 0.45 8.09 22.11
CA PHE A 124 0.38 9.27 22.99
C PHE A 124 -0.21 9.01 24.39
N VAL A 125 -0.36 7.75 24.80
CA VAL A 125 -1.02 7.44 26.08
C VAL A 125 0.00 7.04 27.13
N PRO A 126 0.25 7.81 28.20
CA PRO A 126 0.94 7.26 29.36
C PRO A 126 0.04 6.19 30.02
N PRO A 127 0.57 5.01 30.40
CA PRO A 127 1.96 4.57 30.34
C PRO A 127 2.24 3.67 29.11
N PHE A 128 2.42 4.23 27.92
CA PHE A 128 3.01 3.49 26.79
C PHE A 128 4.50 3.33 27.08
N SER A 129 4.94 2.10 27.26
CA SER A 129 6.37 1.81 27.31
C SER A 129 6.89 1.69 25.87
N ALA A 130 7.72 2.62 25.44
CA ALA A 130 8.39 2.56 24.13
C ALA A 130 9.23 1.27 23.98
N ALA A 131 9.62 0.63 25.08
CA ALA A 131 10.35 -0.63 25.08
C ALA A 131 9.49 -1.86 24.72
N THR A 132 8.16 -1.81 24.93
CA THR A 132 7.27 -2.98 24.75
C THR A 132 6.15 -2.77 23.73
N LEU A 133 6.07 -1.60 23.09
CA LEU A 133 5.05 -1.25 22.09
C LEU A 133 3.61 -1.64 22.51
N SER A 134 3.29 -1.44 23.79
CA SER A 134 2.01 -1.83 24.38
C SER A 134 1.51 -0.85 25.45
N VAL A 135 0.20 -0.85 25.67
CA VAL A 135 -0.51 -0.13 26.74
C VAL A 135 -1.49 -1.05 27.45
N THR A 136 -1.60 -0.91 28.77
CA THR A 136 -2.66 -1.58 29.54
C THR A 136 -3.81 -0.61 29.77
N LEU A 137 -5.00 -0.96 29.30
CA LEU A 137 -6.23 -0.23 29.54
C LEU A 137 -6.91 -0.77 30.80
N ASN A 138 -7.27 0.13 31.70
CA ASN A 138 -7.95 -0.19 32.95
C ASN A 138 -9.44 0.11 32.82
N PHE A 139 -10.28 -0.89 32.97
CA PHE A 139 -11.73 -0.74 33.03
C PHE A 139 -12.17 -0.79 34.50
N PRO A 140 -12.62 0.33 35.08
CA PRO A 140 -13.06 0.35 36.47
C PRO A 140 -14.27 -0.55 36.69
N ALA A 141 -14.55 -0.85 37.96
CA ALA A 141 -15.79 -1.49 38.37
C ALA A 141 -16.97 -0.54 38.13
N GLU A 142 -18.04 -1.05 37.55
CA GLU A 142 -19.25 -0.26 37.24
C GLU A 142 -20.41 -0.55 38.18
N ALA A 143 -21.45 0.27 38.10
CA ALA A 143 -22.71 0.03 38.78
C ALA A 143 -23.43 -1.22 38.23
N VAL A 144 -24.24 -1.86 39.08
CA VAL A 144 -25.10 -2.99 38.69
C VAL A 144 -25.99 -2.58 37.52
N GLY A 145 -26.07 -3.42 36.49
CA GLY A 145 -26.89 -3.20 35.29
C GLY A 145 -26.18 -2.50 34.12
N VAL A 146 -24.94 -2.04 34.29
CA VAL A 146 -24.10 -1.57 33.17
C VAL A 146 -23.57 -2.78 32.40
N THR A 147 -23.87 -2.85 31.09
CA THR A 147 -23.49 -3.98 30.24
C THR A 147 -22.38 -3.68 29.23
N LEU A 148 -21.96 -2.42 29.13
CA LEU A 148 -20.91 -1.96 28.22
C LEU A 148 -20.10 -0.83 28.87
N THR A 149 -18.78 -0.91 28.78
CA THR A 149 -17.86 0.19 29.03
C THR A 149 -16.85 0.31 27.90
N GLU A 150 -16.32 1.52 27.71
CA GLU A 150 -15.32 1.82 26.70
C GLU A 150 -14.06 2.42 27.33
N GLN A 151 -12.90 2.06 26.79
CA GLN A 151 -11.66 2.79 26.98
C GLN A 151 -11.03 3.07 25.62
N SER A 152 -10.23 4.13 25.56
CA SER A 152 -9.58 4.55 24.31
C SER A 152 -8.12 4.88 24.50
N PHE A 153 -7.35 4.73 23.43
CA PHE A 153 -5.99 5.24 23.36
C PHE A 153 -5.78 6.08 22.10
N GLY A 154 -4.91 7.10 22.22
CA GLY A 154 -4.56 7.99 21.13
C GLY A 154 -3.38 7.47 20.31
N VAL A 155 -3.55 7.47 18.99
CA VAL A 155 -2.52 7.23 17.98
C VAL A 155 -2.29 8.55 17.25
N GLY A 156 -1.12 9.15 17.44
CA GLY A 156 -0.72 10.30 16.67
C GLY A 156 -0.34 9.87 15.26
N ILE A 157 -0.83 10.60 14.27
CA ILE A 157 -0.55 10.39 12.86
C ILE A 157 0.50 11.40 12.45
N ILE A 158 1.62 10.89 11.94
CA ILE A 158 2.72 11.72 11.46
C ILE A 158 2.52 11.90 9.96
N ASN A 159 2.41 13.15 9.52
CA ASN A 159 2.39 13.48 8.10
C ASN A 159 3.77 13.19 7.52
N ALA A 160 3.90 12.01 6.90
CA ALA A 160 5.15 11.48 6.41
C ALA A 160 5.35 11.74 4.90
N SER A 161 4.48 12.56 4.29
CA SER A 161 4.46 12.78 2.83
C SER A 161 4.44 11.45 2.07
N GLN A 162 3.50 10.57 2.44
CA GLN A 162 3.32 9.30 1.76
C GLN A 162 3.09 9.51 0.25
N PRO A 163 3.49 8.54 -0.59
CA PRO A 163 3.17 8.61 -2.01
C PRO A 163 1.67 8.82 -2.26
N ALA A 164 1.37 9.59 -3.29
CA ALA A 164 0.02 9.80 -3.83
C ALA A 164 -0.75 8.47 -3.95
N GLY A 165 -1.96 8.40 -3.36
CA GLY A 165 -2.77 7.17 -3.30
C GLY A 165 -2.18 6.03 -2.47
N GLY A 166 -1.02 6.23 -1.86
CA GLY A 166 -0.35 5.28 -0.98
C GLY A 166 -1.09 5.12 0.34
N SER A 167 -0.86 3.97 0.98
CA SER A 167 -1.33 3.75 2.33
C SER A 167 -0.40 2.83 3.10
N LYS A 168 -0.27 3.09 4.39
CA LYS A 168 0.40 2.21 5.35
C LYS A 168 -0.59 1.73 6.40
N THR A 169 -0.26 0.63 7.06
CA THR A 169 -1.11 0.04 8.10
C THR A 169 -0.33 -0.13 9.39
N VAL A 170 -1.01 0.01 10.53
CA VAL A 170 -0.52 -0.43 11.84
C VAL A 170 -1.60 -1.30 12.48
N ASP A 171 -1.20 -2.47 12.96
CA ASP A 171 -2.11 -3.44 13.55
C ASP A 171 -1.92 -3.51 15.07
N PHE A 172 -3.03 -3.50 15.80
CA PHE A 172 -3.09 -3.62 17.24
C PHE A 172 -3.83 -4.90 17.64
N SER A 173 -3.36 -5.60 18.68
CA SER A 173 -4.06 -6.76 19.24
C SER A 173 -4.34 -6.60 20.73
N LEU A 174 -5.44 -7.21 21.17
CA LEU A 174 -5.80 -7.37 22.58
C LEU A 174 -5.15 -8.64 23.13
N THR A 175 -4.46 -8.50 24.27
CA THR A 175 -3.76 -9.59 24.96
C THR A 175 -3.91 -9.46 26.47
N SER A 176 -3.71 -10.58 27.18
CA SER A 176 -3.68 -10.62 28.66
C SER A 176 -4.91 -10.02 29.35
N PRO A 177 -6.15 -10.45 29.01
CA PRO A 177 -7.34 -9.97 29.70
C PRO A 177 -7.35 -10.38 31.19
N SER A 178 -7.78 -9.47 32.05
CA SER A 178 -8.18 -9.77 33.43
C SER A 178 -9.60 -9.27 33.68
N GLY A 179 -10.37 -9.97 34.52
CA GLY A 179 -11.79 -9.66 34.74
C GLY A 179 -12.68 -9.89 33.51
N GLY A 180 -12.24 -10.74 32.57
CA GLY A 180 -12.96 -11.06 31.34
C GLY A 180 -12.17 -11.97 30.40
N THR A 181 -12.68 -12.17 29.18
CA THR A 181 -12.06 -12.92 28.07
C THR A 181 -11.89 -12.03 26.84
N LEU A 182 -11.17 -12.50 25.82
CA LEU A 182 -11.15 -11.84 24.51
C LEU A 182 -12.46 -12.17 23.77
N GLY A 183 -13.10 -11.15 23.17
CA GLY A 183 -14.23 -11.34 22.29
C GLY A 183 -13.83 -11.50 20.81
N GLY A 184 -14.81 -11.40 19.91
CA GLY A 184 -14.63 -11.72 18.49
C GLY A 184 -13.70 -10.79 17.71
N THR A 185 -13.56 -9.53 18.12
CA THR A 185 -12.68 -8.54 17.46
C THR A 185 -11.49 -8.23 18.35
N SER A 186 -10.49 -9.11 18.35
CA SER A 186 -9.27 -8.97 19.14
C SER A 186 -8.13 -8.27 18.39
N VAL A 187 -8.30 -7.94 17.12
CA VAL A 187 -7.33 -7.23 16.28
C VAL A 187 -7.99 -6.01 15.62
N HIS A 188 -7.28 -4.88 15.60
CA HIS A 188 -7.66 -3.64 14.93
C HIS A 188 -6.56 -3.22 13.97
N SER A 189 -6.89 -3.04 12.69
CA SER A 189 -5.98 -2.49 11.68
C SER A 189 -6.32 -1.04 11.38
N LEU A 190 -5.38 -0.13 11.64
CA LEU A 190 -5.49 1.28 11.30
C LEU A 190 -4.74 1.56 9.99
N ARG A 191 -5.47 1.94 8.95
CA ARG A 191 -4.92 2.34 7.65
C ARG A 191 -4.70 3.85 7.62
N ILE A 192 -3.47 4.27 7.37
CA ILE A 192 -3.08 5.67 7.20
C ILE A 192 -2.93 5.91 5.69
N THR A 193 -3.83 6.70 5.10
CA THR A 193 -3.86 7.00 3.66
C THR A 193 -3.25 8.35 3.37
N SER A 194 -2.57 8.46 2.23
CA SER A 194 -2.08 9.76 1.77
C SER A 194 -3.22 10.73 1.54
N THR A 195 -2.97 12.02 1.81
CA THR A 195 -3.87 13.12 1.44
C THR A 195 -3.74 13.49 -0.03
N LEU A 196 -2.68 13.03 -0.70
CA LEU A 196 -2.47 13.23 -2.12
C LEU A 196 -3.34 12.23 -2.92
N PRO A 197 -4.13 12.71 -3.90
CA PRO A 197 -4.99 11.85 -4.71
C PRO A 197 -4.16 10.77 -5.42
N PRO A 198 -4.72 9.57 -5.68
CA PRO A 198 -4.04 8.54 -6.43
C PRO A 198 -3.56 9.08 -7.79
N PRO A 199 -2.42 8.58 -8.32
CA PRO A 199 -1.97 8.97 -9.64
C PRO A 199 -3.04 8.62 -10.69
N THR A 200 -3.39 9.58 -11.55
CA THR A 200 -4.43 9.43 -12.58
C THR A 200 -3.89 8.99 -13.94
N SER A 201 -2.70 8.41 -13.98
CA SER A 201 -2.00 8.09 -15.21
C SER A 201 -2.76 7.08 -16.08
N GLY A 202 -2.73 7.31 -17.39
CA GLY A 202 -3.17 6.33 -18.38
C GLY A 202 -2.09 5.29 -18.74
N ASP A 203 -0.87 5.41 -18.23
CA ASP A 203 0.23 4.48 -18.51
C ASP A 203 0.17 3.24 -17.63
N ILE A 204 0.37 2.08 -18.26
CA ILE A 204 0.31 0.77 -17.62
C ILE A 204 1.59 0.01 -17.98
N ALA A 205 2.25 -0.55 -16.95
CA ALA A 205 3.41 -1.41 -17.11
C ALA A 205 3.01 -2.77 -17.74
N ILE A 206 3.97 -3.53 -18.24
CA ILE A 206 3.71 -4.86 -18.85
C ILE A 206 3.00 -5.82 -17.87
N ASP A 207 3.23 -5.67 -16.57
CA ASP A 207 2.60 -6.48 -15.52
C ASP A 207 1.18 -6.00 -15.11
N GLY A 208 0.65 -4.96 -15.76
CA GLY A 208 -0.65 -4.37 -15.45
C GLY A 208 -0.63 -3.28 -14.36
N THR A 209 0.54 -2.96 -13.79
CA THR A 209 0.67 -1.91 -12.77
C THR A 209 0.43 -0.54 -13.39
N VAL A 210 -0.41 0.28 -12.75
CA VAL A 210 -0.59 1.69 -13.13
C VAL A 210 0.67 2.48 -12.77
N ILE A 211 1.28 3.12 -13.77
CA ILE A 211 2.51 3.89 -13.59
C ILE A 211 2.13 5.33 -13.22
N PRO A 212 2.58 5.90 -12.07
CA PRO A 212 2.17 7.25 -11.67
C PRO A 212 2.59 8.35 -12.67
N ASP A 213 1.91 9.50 -12.64
CA ASP A 213 2.28 10.66 -13.48
C ASP A 213 3.53 11.39 -12.98
N SER A 214 3.73 11.36 -11.66
CA SER A 214 4.90 11.86 -10.96
C SER A 214 5.05 11.10 -9.63
N VAL A 215 6.25 11.10 -9.08
CA VAL A 215 6.49 10.66 -7.70
C VAL A 215 6.67 11.87 -6.77
N PRO A 216 6.40 11.75 -5.45
CA PRO A 216 6.60 12.84 -4.51
C PRO A 216 8.03 13.37 -4.52
N VAL A 217 8.18 14.67 -4.29
CA VAL A 217 9.50 15.30 -4.12
C VAL A 217 10.26 14.68 -2.95
N GLY A 218 11.56 14.42 -3.13
CA GLY A 218 12.41 13.81 -2.11
C GLY A 218 12.28 12.29 -2.00
N THR A 219 11.55 11.65 -2.93
CA THR A 219 11.61 10.19 -3.12
C THR A 219 13.05 9.74 -3.36
N TYR A 220 13.89 10.61 -3.94
CA TYR A 220 15.31 10.36 -4.19
C TYR A 220 16.26 11.07 -3.19
N LEU A 221 16.13 10.95 -1.84
CA LEU A 221 17.06 11.50 -0.81
C LEU A 221 17.80 10.41 0.07
N PRO A 222 18.99 10.67 0.69
CA PRO A 222 20.14 9.73 0.75
C PRO A 222 20.40 8.89 2.04
N ARG A 223 20.95 7.68 1.87
CA ARG A 223 21.91 7.01 2.80
C ARG A 223 22.81 5.98 2.08
N ILE A 224 24.12 5.98 2.37
CA ILE A 224 25.25 5.20 1.77
C ILE A 224 25.62 3.99 2.68
N PRO A 225 26.29 2.86 2.26
CA PRO A 225 26.97 2.54 0.98
C PRO A 225 26.68 1.19 0.25
N LEU A 226 27.12 1.17 -1.03
CA LEU A 226 27.79 0.14 -1.87
C LEU A 226 27.00 -0.88 -2.75
N ASN A 227 27.28 -0.76 -4.06
CA ASN A 227 27.17 -1.69 -5.21
C ASN A 227 25.79 -2.02 -5.81
N GLY A 228 25.48 -1.42 -6.98
CA GLY A 228 24.55 -1.99 -7.96
C GLY A 228 24.00 -1.03 -9.02
N ALA A 229 24.52 -1.16 -10.25
CA ALA A 229 24.01 -0.82 -11.60
C ALA A 229 23.28 0.51 -11.93
N CYS A 230 22.74 1.24 -10.97
CA CYS A 230 22.08 2.52 -11.13
C CYS A 230 22.54 3.46 -10.02
N GLU A 231 23.36 4.43 -10.38
CA GLU A 231 23.83 5.43 -9.43
C GLU A 231 23.11 6.73 -9.73
N PHE A 232 22.16 7.09 -8.86
CA PHE A 232 22.00 8.51 -8.55
C PHE A 232 23.28 8.92 -7.85
N ALA A 233 23.99 9.94 -8.35
CA ALA A 233 25.20 10.40 -7.69
C ALA A 233 24.88 10.78 -6.22
N GLY A 234 25.19 9.88 -5.27
CA GLY A 234 24.93 10.04 -3.84
C GLY A 234 24.05 8.99 -3.12
N GLN A 235 23.59 7.88 -3.74
CA GLN A 235 22.63 6.95 -3.08
C GLN A 235 22.84 5.43 -3.31
N ALA A 236 22.38 4.62 -2.33
CA ALA A 236 22.23 3.17 -2.39
C ALA A 236 20.73 2.77 -2.44
N GLY A 237 20.41 1.71 -3.19
CA GLY A 237 19.09 1.49 -3.79
C GLY A 237 17.93 1.00 -2.91
N PHE A 238 16.70 1.27 -3.41
CA PHE A 238 15.37 0.66 -3.15
C PHE A 238 14.36 1.21 -4.20
N PRO A 239 13.14 0.64 -4.40
CA PRO A 239 12.74 -0.74 -4.72
C PRO A 239 12.38 -0.91 -6.21
N GLY A 240 12.50 -2.15 -6.73
CA GLY A 240 12.13 -2.53 -8.10
C GLY A 240 13.12 -3.50 -8.76
N PHE A 241 13.49 -4.57 -8.04
CA PHE A 241 14.41 -5.60 -8.54
C PHE A 241 13.66 -6.69 -9.29
N GLY A 242 13.58 -6.55 -10.61
CA GLY A 242 13.63 -7.69 -11.52
C GLY A 242 14.99 -7.70 -12.22
N PRO A 243 15.55 -8.85 -12.64
CA PRO A 243 16.89 -8.98 -13.27
C PRO A 243 17.05 -8.27 -14.62
N ASN A 244 16.13 -7.36 -14.94
CA ASN A 244 15.75 -6.98 -16.28
C ASN A 244 15.28 -5.51 -16.37
N SER A 245 15.15 -4.78 -15.26
CA SER A 245 14.71 -3.36 -15.25
C SER A 245 15.78 -2.46 -14.61
N PRO A 246 16.22 -1.37 -15.27
CA PRO A 246 17.13 -0.41 -14.66
C PRO A 246 16.37 0.43 -13.61
N CYS A 247 16.85 0.44 -12.37
CA CYS A 247 16.65 1.55 -11.42
C CYS A 247 15.20 1.83 -10.96
N GLY A 248 14.38 0.83 -10.66
CA GLY A 248 12.98 1.07 -10.23
C GLY A 248 12.10 1.64 -11.35
N SER A 249 12.51 1.43 -12.61
CA SER A 249 11.69 1.73 -13.76
C SER A 249 10.64 0.65 -14.00
N TYR A 250 9.57 1.06 -14.67
CA TYR A 250 8.49 0.21 -15.14
C TYR A 250 8.83 -0.26 -16.54
N GLU A 251 8.82 -1.56 -16.79
CA GLU A 251 8.88 -2.03 -18.18
C GLU A 251 7.53 -1.72 -18.84
N ILE A 252 7.57 -0.99 -19.96
CA ILE A 252 6.38 -0.58 -20.70
C ILE A 252 6.28 -1.33 -22.02
N PRO A 253 5.06 -1.52 -22.56
CA PRO A 253 4.89 -2.11 -23.89
C PRO A 253 5.71 -1.34 -24.93
N VAL A 254 6.49 -2.06 -25.73
CA VAL A 254 7.34 -1.47 -26.78
C VAL A 254 6.56 -0.88 -27.97
N GLY A 255 5.23 -0.92 -27.93
CA GLY A 255 4.30 -0.63 -29.02
C GLY A 255 4.76 0.50 -29.95
N ASN A 256 4.61 1.76 -29.53
CA ASN A 256 4.98 2.92 -30.34
C ASN A 256 6.49 3.12 -30.48
N CYS A 257 7.32 2.39 -29.73
CA CYS A 257 8.77 2.61 -29.70
C CYS A 257 9.48 2.29 -31.02
N ASN A 258 8.81 1.54 -31.91
CA ASN A 258 9.30 1.26 -33.24
C ASN A 258 8.50 2.01 -34.34
N SER A 259 7.50 2.81 -33.95
CA SER A 259 6.64 3.55 -34.88
C SER A 259 7.39 4.77 -35.43
N GLY A 260 7.41 4.92 -36.76
CA GLY A 260 8.14 6.00 -37.43
C GLY A 260 9.65 5.76 -37.56
N MET A 261 10.14 4.59 -37.13
CA MET A 261 11.51 4.17 -37.34
C MET A 261 11.67 3.48 -38.70
N ILE A 262 12.59 3.99 -39.51
CA ILE A 262 12.98 3.45 -40.80
C ILE A 262 14.25 2.60 -40.62
N GLY A 263 14.08 1.28 -40.69
CA GLY A 263 15.18 0.30 -40.75
C GLY A 263 14.65 -1.10 -40.44
N GLY A 264 14.34 -1.95 -41.40
CA GLY A 264 15.25 -2.36 -42.47
C GLY A 264 16.40 -3.13 -41.83
N ILE A 265 16.27 -4.45 -41.72
CA ILE A 265 17.28 -5.36 -41.15
C ILE A 265 18.62 -5.08 -41.84
N GLN A 266 19.53 -4.36 -41.20
CA GLN A 266 20.91 -4.23 -41.68
C GLN A 266 21.68 -5.43 -41.14
N ASN A 267 21.91 -6.44 -41.99
CA ASN A 267 22.82 -7.53 -41.70
C ASN A 267 24.27 -7.00 -41.78
N ASP A 268 24.79 -6.46 -40.69
CA ASP A 268 26.20 -6.10 -40.53
C ASP A 268 27.07 -7.28 -40.05
N GLY A 269 26.54 -8.51 -40.06
CA GLY A 269 27.22 -9.72 -39.61
C GLY A 269 27.25 -9.91 -38.09
N PHE A 270 26.76 -8.96 -37.30
CA PHE A 270 26.66 -9.06 -35.83
C PHE A 270 25.31 -8.60 -35.23
N ASN A 271 24.44 -7.92 -35.98
CA ASN A 271 23.18 -7.37 -35.47
C ASN A 271 22.00 -7.55 -36.44
N THR A 272 21.01 -8.35 -36.07
CA THR A 272 19.70 -8.44 -36.76
C THR A 272 18.63 -7.50 -36.19
N GLU A 273 18.95 -6.61 -35.25
CA GLU A 273 17.91 -5.93 -34.45
C GLU A 273 18.17 -4.44 -34.23
N ASN A 274 17.86 -3.60 -35.22
CA ASN A 274 17.63 -2.16 -35.00
C ASN A 274 16.23 -1.90 -34.39
N VAL A 275 15.68 -2.86 -33.66
CA VAL A 275 14.33 -2.81 -33.08
C VAL A 275 14.45 -2.59 -31.58
N VAL A 276 13.62 -1.68 -31.05
CA VAL A 276 13.39 -1.60 -29.62
C VAL A 276 12.67 -2.86 -29.19
N ASN A 277 13.38 -3.77 -28.52
CA ASN A 277 12.79 -5.01 -28.02
C ASN A 277 12.30 -4.87 -26.57
N ARG A 278 12.77 -3.86 -25.83
CA ARG A 278 12.33 -3.53 -24.46
C ARG A 278 12.37 -2.03 -24.21
N ALA A 279 11.44 -1.51 -23.41
CA ALA A 279 11.38 -0.10 -23.06
C ALA A 279 11.13 0.06 -21.56
N PHE A 280 11.85 1.00 -20.94
CA PHE A 280 11.81 1.21 -19.50
C PHE A 280 11.43 2.65 -19.19
N MET A 281 10.35 2.81 -18.43
CA MET A 281 9.85 4.09 -17.98
C MET A 281 10.28 4.38 -16.55
N PHE A 282 11.04 5.45 -16.39
CA PHE A 282 11.38 6.04 -15.12
C PHE A 282 10.43 7.21 -14.83
N VAL A 283 9.73 7.19 -13.70
CA VAL A 283 8.86 8.31 -13.30
C VAL A 283 9.68 9.27 -12.47
N HIS A 284 9.91 10.48 -12.96
CA HIS A 284 10.61 11.51 -12.23
C HIS A 284 9.71 12.19 -11.19
N GLU A 285 10.32 12.85 -10.21
CA GLU A 285 9.59 13.70 -9.27
C GLU A 285 8.85 14.78 -10.05
N GLU A 286 7.73 15.27 -9.49
CA GLU A 286 7.11 16.47 -10.02
C GLU A 286 8.17 17.58 -10.05
N MET A 287 8.37 18.20 -11.22
CA MET A 287 9.47 19.14 -11.40
C MET A 287 9.34 20.40 -10.54
N ARG A 288 8.24 20.53 -9.75
CA ARG A 288 8.15 21.53 -8.70
C ARG A 288 7.07 21.33 -7.64
N VAL A 289 7.39 21.72 -6.40
CA VAL A 289 6.43 22.15 -5.36
C VAL A 289 6.97 23.40 -4.66
N GLY A 290 6.28 24.55 -4.78
CA GLY A 290 6.68 25.79 -4.09
C GLY A 290 7.89 26.50 -4.72
N ASN A 291 8.83 27.03 -3.92
CA ASN A 291 9.95 27.86 -4.40
C ASN A 291 11.25 27.09 -4.72
N THR A 292 11.27 25.77 -4.56
CA THR A 292 12.51 24.97 -4.74
C THR A 292 12.49 24.26 -6.08
N PHE A 293 13.50 24.52 -6.92
CA PHE A 293 13.78 23.75 -8.13
C PHE A 293 14.61 22.53 -7.73
N LEU A 294 14.22 21.33 -8.17
CA LEU A 294 15.03 20.12 -8.05
C LEU A 294 16.04 20.05 -9.20
N GLY A 295 16.96 21.01 -9.24
CA GLY A 295 18.15 20.92 -10.08
C GLY A 295 19.21 20.08 -9.39
N GLY A 296 19.91 19.22 -10.14
CA GLY A 296 21.10 18.50 -9.66
C GLY A 296 20.95 16.99 -9.47
N SER A 297 19.80 16.41 -9.79
CA SER A 297 19.68 14.96 -9.89
C SER A 297 20.37 14.49 -11.17
N SER A 298 21.35 13.61 -11.02
CA SER A 298 21.98 12.90 -12.15
C SER A 298 21.72 11.41 -12.04
N MET A 299 21.25 10.82 -13.13
CA MET A 299 21.06 9.39 -13.29
C MET A 299 22.19 8.83 -14.13
N ARG A 300 22.92 7.85 -13.59
CA ARG A 300 23.94 7.09 -14.35
C ARG A 300 23.45 5.68 -14.57
N TYR A 301 23.35 5.26 -15.82
CA TYR A 301 22.83 3.95 -16.17
C TYR A 301 23.51 3.37 -17.42
N PRO A 302 23.77 2.05 -17.43
CA PRO A 302 24.06 1.33 -18.66
C PRO A 302 22.74 1.12 -19.42
N GLN A 303 22.68 1.51 -20.71
CA GLN A 303 21.55 1.23 -21.58
C GLN A 303 21.94 0.16 -22.59
N HIS A 304 21.20 -0.96 -22.63
CA HIS A 304 21.41 -1.93 -23.71
C HIS A 304 21.02 -1.28 -25.05
N LYS A 305 21.79 -1.56 -26.09
CA LYS A 305 21.64 -0.91 -27.41
C LYS A 305 20.26 -1.10 -28.07
N ASN A 306 19.55 -2.19 -27.76
CA ASN A 306 18.21 -2.49 -28.28
C ASN A 306 17.08 -2.03 -27.33
N HIS A 307 17.39 -1.30 -26.26
CA HIS A 307 16.39 -0.82 -25.31
C HIS A 307 16.11 0.67 -25.49
N ALA A 308 14.86 1.07 -25.24
CA ALA A 308 14.51 2.47 -25.06
C ALA A 308 14.50 2.83 -23.57
N PHE A 309 15.05 4.00 -23.26
CA PHE A 309 14.90 4.63 -21.96
C PHE A 309 13.85 5.74 -22.10
N VAL A 310 12.88 5.75 -21.20
CA VAL A 310 11.81 6.74 -21.16
C VAL A 310 11.80 7.35 -19.78
N MET A 311 11.86 8.67 -19.67
CA MET A 311 11.64 9.36 -18.41
C MET A 311 10.34 10.14 -18.50
N LYS A 312 9.37 9.76 -17.68
CA LYS A 312 8.11 10.45 -17.52
C LYS A 312 8.29 11.56 -16.49
N PHE A 313 7.83 12.76 -16.80
CA PHE A 313 7.84 13.89 -15.89
C PHE A 313 6.60 14.76 -16.09
N LYS A 314 6.17 15.43 -15.03
CA LYS A 314 5.06 16.39 -15.08
C LYS A 314 5.58 17.80 -14.86
N THR A 315 5.22 18.72 -15.75
CA THR A 315 5.47 20.14 -15.54
C THR A 315 4.53 20.67 -14.45
N GLY A 316 5.04 21.56 -13.59
CA GLY A 316 4.22 22.20 -12.56
C GLY A 316 3.13 23.10 -13.16
N SER A 317 2.20 23.53 -12.32
CA SER A 317 1.17 24.51 -12.70
C SER A 317 1.79 25.88 -13.03
N ALA A 318 1.09 26.70 -13.82
CA ALA A 318 1.60 28.01 -14.23
C ALA A 318 1.93 28.94 -13.05
N GLY A 319 1.07 28.95 -12.01
CA GLY A 319 1.29 29.70 -10.76
C GLY A 319 2.41 29.15 -9.88
N GLN A 320 2.85 27.92 -10.18
CA GLN A 320 4.12 27.32 -9.80
C GLN A 320 5.25 28.35 -9.99
N PHE A 321 5.51 28.73 -11.24
CA PHE A 321 6.71 29.42 -11.78
C PHE A 321 7.08 30.75 -11.10
N PRO A 322 8.33 30.93 -10.59
CA PRO A 322 8.70 32.23 -10.05
C PRO A 322 8.66 33.24 -11.19
N PRO A 323 8.37 34.52 -10.92
CA PRO A 323 8.50 35.56 -11.92
C PRO A 323 9.90 35.52 -12.50
N VAL A 324 10.02 35.25 -13.80
CA VAL A 324 11.31 35.28 -14.47
C VAL A 324 11.78 36.72 -14.57
N THR A 325 13.05 36.97 -14.28
CA THR A 325 13.66 38.28 -14.48
C THR A 325 13.46 38.72 -15.94
N PRO A 326 12.95 39.93 -16.21
CA PRO A 326 12.78 40.41 -17.57
C PRO A 326 14.08 40.25 -18.38
N GLY A 327 14.00 39.50 -19.50
CA GLY A 327 15.13 39.24 -20.40
C GLY A 327 15.82 37.88 -20.26
N SER A 328 15.48 37.05 -19.26
CA SER A 328 16.04 35.69 -19.16
C SER A 328 15.25 34.60 -19.90
N LEU A 329 14.00 34.88 -20.28
CA LEU A 329 13.17 34.01 -21.12
C LEU A 329 12.38 34.80 -22.17
N PRO A 330 11.93 34.13 -23.24
CA PRO A 330 10.95 34.69 -24.17
C PRO A 330 9.70 35.20 -23.46
N ALA A 331 8.99 36.12 -24.11
CA ALA A 331 7.70 36.60 -23.61
C ALA A 331 6.74 35.42 -23.38
N GLY A 332 6.16 35.33 -22.18
CA GLY A 332 5.28 34.23 -21.79
C GLY A 332 6.00 32.99 -21.27
N GLY A 333 7.33 33.01 -21.16
CA GLY A 333 8.12 31.96 -20.52
C GLY A 333 7.91 31.90 -19.02
N LEU A 334 7.78 30.68 -18.50
CA LEU A 334 7.56 30.37 -17.09
C LEU A 334 8.78 29.69 -16.46
N GLY A 335 9.49 28.86 -17.23
CA GLY A 335 10.67 28.16 -16.72
C GLY A 335 11.48 27.48 -17.81
N VAL A 336 12.63 26.94 -17.42
CA VAL A 336 13.52 26.14 -18.28
C VAL A 336 13.82 24.83 -17.59
N ILE A 337 13.91 23.76 -18.37
CA ILE A 337 14.44 22.47 -17.94
C ILE A 337 15.61 22.13 -18.86
N GLY A 338 16.77 21.84 -18.28
CA GLY A 338 17.92 21.31 -18.99
C GLY A 338 18.05 19.80 -18.81
N PHE A 339 18.11 19.05 -19.90
CA PHE A 339 18.48 17.63 -19.89
C PHE A 339 19.89 17.49 -20.43
N ASP A 340 20.86 17.35 -19.52
CA ASP A 340 22.27 17.23 -19.86
C ASP A 340 22.71 15.77 -19.91
N PHE A 341 23.41 15.43 -20.97
CA PHE A 341 23.80 14.09 -21.35
C PHE A 341 25.31 13.96 -21.31
N ALA A 342 25.86 13.24 -20.34
CA ALA A 342 27.28 12.92 -20.30
C ALA A 342 27.54 11.47 -20.72
N ASP A 343 28.73 11.24 -21.27
CA ASP A 343 29.26 9.93 -21.54
C ASP A 343 29.79 9.31 -20.25
N MET A 344 29.51 8.01 -20.05
CA MET A 344 29.98 7.26 -18.89
C MET A 344 30.75 6.01 -19.36
N PRO A 345 32.04 6.14 -19.73
CA PRO A 345 32.83 5.04 -20.29
C PRO A 345 32.93 3.81 -19.39
N ASN A 346 32.85 4.02 -18.06
CA ASN A 346 32.84 2.94 -17.08
C ASN A 346 31.50 2.18 -17.00
N ARG A 347 30.49 2.56 -17.80
CA ARG A 347 29.16 1.93 -17.87
C ARG A 347 28.84 1.35 -19.24
N GLY A 348 29.73 1.48 -20.22
CA GLY A 348 29.57 0.94 -21.57
C GLY A 348 30.23 1.81 -22.63
N ALA A 349 30.02 1.42 -23.89
CA ALA A 349 30.41 2.19 -25.05
C ALA A 349 29.81 3.61 -25.03
N THR A 350 30.58 4.58 -25.51
CA THR A 350 30.21 6.02 -25.55
C THR A 350 30.41 6.62 -26.95
N ASP A 351 30.87 5.81 -27.88
CA ASP A 351 31.20 6.12 -29.26
C ASP A 351 29.95 6.11 -30.15
N GLY A 352 28.94 6.94 -29.84
CA GLY A 352 27.69 6.93 -30.61
C GLY A 352 26.78 8.14 -30.46
N ASP A 353 25.93 8.35 -31.47
CA ASP A 353 24.80 9.27 -31.38
C ASP A 353 23.68 8.68 -30.52
N ARG A 354 22.96 9.56 -29.83
CA ARG A 354 21.71 9.26 -29.14
C ARG A 354 20.59 10.02 -29.83
N PHE A 355 19.45 9.37 -30.03
CA PHE A 355 18.22 10.04 -30.42
C PHE A 355 17.43 10.33 -29.16
N ALA A 356 17.34 11.61 -28.81
CA ALA A 356 16.56 12.04 -27.66
C ALA A 356 15.39 12.91 -28.11
N THR A 357 14.21 12.62 -27.56
CA THR A 357 12.96 13.31 -27.90
C THR A 357 12.20 13.72 -26.64
N ILE A 358 11.52 14.85 -26.69
CA ILE A 358 10.52 15.23 -25.68
C ILE A 358 9.15 15.27 -26.36
N SER A 359 8.20 14.51 -25.81
CA SER A 359 6.85 14.38 -26.37
C SER A 359 5.82 14.11 -25.28
N ARG A 360 4.53 14.06 -25.66
CA ARG A 360 3.42 13.63 -24.78
C ARG A 360 3.10 12.15 -24.92
N THR A 361 3.96 11.38 -25.57
CA THR A 361 3.73 9.96 -25.84
C THR A 361 5.01 9.20 -25.55
N PRO A 362 4.96 8.12 -24.75
CA PRO A 362 6.16 7.33 -24.50
C PRO A 362 6.69 6.72 -25.80
N CYS A 363 8.02 6.68 -25.89
CA CYS A 363 8.79 6.21 -27.04
C CYS A 363 8.47 6.87 -28.39
N ASP A 364 8.28 8.19 -28.43
CA ASP A 364 8.07 8.92 -29.68
C ASP A 364 9.39 9.15 -30.43
N PHE A 365 9.84 8.15 -31.19
CA PHE A 365 11.06 8.19 -32.02
C PHE A 365 10.73 8.50 -33.49
N SER A 366 9.98 9.58 -33.74
CA SER A 366 9.52 9.94 -35.07
C SER A 366 10.57 10.72 -35.88
N TYR A 367 11.08 10.12 -36.95
CA TYR A 367 11.98 10.83 -37.87
C TYR A 367 11.29 11.91 -38.71
N THR A 368 10.00 11.77 -38.98
CA THR A 368 9.27 12.78 -39.77
C THR A 368 9.23 14.12 -39.05
N LYS A 369 9.25 14.12 -37.71
CA LYS A 369 9.35 15.34 -36.89
C LYS A 369 10.75 15.96 -36.94
N VAL A 370 11.79 15.13 -37.01
CA VAL A 370 13.17 15.58 -37.26
C VAL A 370 13.25 16.25 -38.64
N ASP A 371 12.71 15.60 -39.67
CA ASP A 371 12.72 16.09 -41.05
C ASP A 371 11.88 17.35 -41.24
N ALA A 372 10.80 17.49 -40.47
CA ALA A 372 9.95 18.69 -40.42
C ALA A 372 10.59 19.87 -39.68
N GLY A 373 11.83 19.74 -39.20
CA GLY A 373 12.54 20.82 -38.52
C GLY A 373 12.12 21.02 -37.06
N GLN A 374 11.41 20.08 -36.43
CA GLN A 374 11.10 20.12 -34.99
C GLN A 374 12.31 19.73 -34.12
N THR A 375 13.51 20.18 -34.52
CA THR A 375 14.78 19.70 -33.98
C THR A 375 14.98 20.06 -32.51
N ALA A 376 14.31 21.10 -32.00
CA ALA A 376 14.42 21.47 -30.59
C ALA A 376 13.88 20.38 -29.65
N CYS A 377 12.80 19.70 -30.02
CA CYS A 377 12.22 18.58 -29.26
C CYS A 377 12.70 17.21 -29.74
N TYR A 378 13.27 17.10 -30.95
CA TYR A 378 13.70 15.83 -31.57
C TYR A 378 15.12 16.00 -32.12
N ARG A 379 16.14 15.65 -31.36
CA ARG A 379 17.53 15.90 -31.78
C ARG A 379 18.48 14.72 -31.61
N PRO A 380 19.51 14.66 -32.47
CA PRO A 380 20.71 13.93 -32.11
C PRO A 380 21.35 14.58 -30.88
N VAL A 381 21.79 13.75 -29.96
CA VAL A 381 22.60 14.12 -28.80
C VAL A 381 23.88 13.30 -28.88
N SER A 382 25.00 14.00 -28.99
CA SER A 382 26.33 13.40 -28.96
C SER A 382 27.33 14.43 -28.48
N ALA A 383 28.54 13.97 -28.14
CA ALA A 383 29.66 14.84 -27.79
C ALA A 383 29.92 15.94 -28.84
N TYR A 384 29.56 15.70 -30.11
CA TYR A 384 29.74 16.62 -31.22
C TYR A 384 28.53 17.55 -31.48
N TYR A 385 27.30 17.13 -31.19
CA TYR A 385 26.07 17.87 -31.50
C TYR A 385 25.43 18.58 -30.30
N GLY A 386 26.18 18.71 -29.22
CA GLY A 386 25.71 19.28 -27.97
C GLY A 386 25.03 18.22 -27.11
N ASN A 387 25.55 18.10 -25.90
CA ASN A 387 25.15 17.12 -24.91
C ASN A 387 23.87 17.52 -24.16
N LYS A 388 22.92 18.24 -24.78
CA LYS A 388 21.73 18.69 -24.06
C LYS A 388 20.48 18.91 -24.90
N ILE A 389 19.33 18.67 -24.28
CA ILE A 389 18.03 19.21 -24.72
C ILE A 389 17.62 20.29 -23.73
N ILE A 390 17.21 21.44 -24.26
CA ILE A 390 16.63 22.52 -23.45
C ILE A 390 15.14 22.53 -23.74
N ALA A 391 14.33 22.57 -22.69
CA ALA A 391 12.89 22.73 -22.80
C ALA A 391 12.45 24.00 -22.06
N GLN A 392 11.51 24.74 -22.63
CA GLN A 392 10.94 25.95 -22.06
C GLN A 392 9.48 25.72 -21.75
N ILE A 393 9.09 26.02 -20.52
CA ILE A 393 7.69 25.95 -20.09
C ILE A 393 7.06 27.29 -20.45
N MET A 394 6.11 27.26 -21.36
CA MET A 394 5.48 28.44 -21.93
C MET A 394 4.02 28.53 -21.51
N THR A 395 3.54 29.76 -21.33
CA THR A 395 2.11 30.01 -21.32
C THR A 395 1.49 29.54 -22.65
N PRO A 396 0.29 28.95 -22.65
CA PRO A 396 -0.34 28.47 -23.88
C PRO A 396 -0.43 29.57 -24.95
N GLY A 397 0.07 29.27 -26.15
CA GLY A 397 0.06 30.20 -27.28
C GLY A 397 1.29 31.13 -27.37
N SER A 398 2.23 31.04 -26.43
CA SER A 398 3.50 31.77 -26.49
C SER A 398 4.60 30.89 -27.09
N PRO A 399 5.32 31.35 -28.13
CA PRO A 399 6.35 30.55 -28.77
C PRO A 399 7.62 30.47 -27.91
N ALA A 400 8.19 29.26 -27.79
CA ALA A 400 9.52 29.06 -27.23
C ALA A 400 10.64 29.62 -28.14
N ASP A 401 11.86 29.68 -27.62
CA ASP A 401 13.06 29.93 -28.43
C ASP A 401 13.22 28.86 -29.50
N ALA A 402 13.76 29.23 -30.67
CA ALA A 402 13.97 28.32 -31.80
C ALA A 402 14.83 27.08 -31.47
N ASN A 403 15.62 27.15 -30.40
CA ASN A 403 16.50 26.06 -29.93
C ASN A 403 15.97 25.33 -28.69
N ALA A 404 14.78 25.68 -28.18
CA ALA A 404 14.18 25.10 -26.99
C ALA A 404 12.88 24.37 -27.34
N CYS A 405 12.68 23.20 -26.73
CA CYS A 405 11.44 22.47 -26.86
C CYS A 405 10.33 23.17 -26.06
N GLU A 406 9.22 23.52 -26.71
CA GLU A 406 8.07 24.15 -26.06
C GLU A 406 7.27 23.13 -25.23
N LEU A 407 7.09 23.44 -23.95
CA LEU A 407 6.29 22.66 -23.01
C LEU A 407 5.16 23.50 -22.42
N ASN A 408 4.02 22.87 -22.15
CA ASN A 408 2.91 23.50 -21.45
C ASN A 408 3.02 23.25 -19.94
N PRO A 409 2.53 24.17 -19.09
CA PRO A 409 2.35 23.91 -17.67
C PRO A 409 1.34 22.79 -17.42
N ASP A 410 1.41 22.18 -16.24
CA ASP A 410 0.50 21.12 -15.75
C ASP A 410 0.29 19.97 -16.75
N THR A 411 1.36 19.57 -17.44
CA THR A 411 1.30 18.60 -18.53
C THR A 411 2.35 17.51 -18.33
N VAL A 412 1.95 16.26 -18.60
CA VAL A 412 2.85 15.11 -18.59
C VAL A 412 3.61 15.03 -19.91
N TYR A 413 4.92 14.86 -19.80
CA TYR A 413 5.85 14.69 -20.90
C TYR A 413 6.75 13.48 -20.67
N TYR A 414 7.34 13.02 -21.76
CA TYR A 414 8.26 11.89 -21.79
C TYR A 414 9.54 12.33 -22.50
N LEU A 415 10.66 12.21 -21.82
CA LEU A 415 11.99 12.25 -22.43
C LEU A 415 12.33 10.83 -22.88
N ASN A 416 12.33 10.59 -24.18
CA ASN A 416 12.63 9.30 -24.78
C ASN A 416 14.06 9.31 -25.30
N ILE A 417 14.84 8.29 -24.97
CA ILE A 417 16.26 8.21 -25.31
C ILE A 417 16.55 6.82 -25.88
N ARG A 418 17.19 6.82 -27.05
CA ARG A 418 17.71 5.61 -27.69
C ARG A 418 19.12 5.85 -28.22
N TRP A 419 19.97 4.84 -28.15
CA TRP A 419 21.32 4.89 -28.73
C TRP A 419 21.29 4.61 -30.22
N GLU A 420 20.86 5.62 -30.97
CA GLU A 420 20.70 5.57 -32.41
C GLU A 420 20.88 6.97 -33.01
N SER A 421 21.38 7.04 -34.23
CA SER A 421 21.47 8.31 -34.95
C SER A 421 20.13 8.64 -35.64
N PRO A 422 19.52 9.83 -35.40
CA PRO A 422 18.36 10.30 -36.16
C PRO A 422 18.74 11.03 -37.47
N LEU A 423 20.03 11.24 -37.72
CA LEU A 423 20.53 12.01 -38.85
C LEU A 423 20.25 11.28 -40.18
N PRO A 424 19.89 12.00 -41.26
CA PRO A 424 19.48 11.36 -42.52
C PRO A 424 20.48 10.31 -43.09
N ALA A 425 21.79 10.54 -42.95
CA ALA A 425 22.83 9.65 -43.51
C ALA A 425 23.11 8.39 -42.66
N THR A 426 22.78 8.43 -41.38
CA THR A 426 23.07 7.38 -40.38
C THR A 426 21.81 6.91 -39.66
N ARG A 427 20.64 7.30 -40.16
CA ARG A 427 19.33 7.02 -39.60
C ARG A 427 19.16 5.54 -39.28
N GLY A 428 18.71 5.24 -38.06
CA GLY A 428 18.47 3.87 -37.63
C GLY A 428 19.73 3.09 -37.25
N LYS A 429 20.93 3.66 -37.43
CA LYS A 429 22.17 3.01 -36.99
C LYS A 429 22.33 3.19 -35.49
N ILE A 430 22.46 2.07 -34.79
CA ILE A 430 22.81 2.04 -33.37
C ILE A 430 24.12 2.80 -33.16
N GLY A 431 24.12 3.75 -32.23
CA GLY A 431 25.29 4.58 -31.97
C GLY A 431 26.44 3.80 -31.34
N CYS A 432 26.18 2.91 -30.38
CA CYS A 432 27.23 2.24 -29.62
C CYS A 432 27.62 0.89 -30.25
N HIS A 433 28.64 0.89 -31.09
CA HIS A 433 28.98 -0.25 -31.96
C HIS A 433 29.81 -1.34 -31.27
N SER A 434 30.62 -0.95 -30.28
CA SER A 434 31.69 -1.80 -29.72
C SER A 434 31.22 -2.75 -28.62
N THR A 435 30.05 -2.53 -28.02
CA THR A 435 29.53 -3.34 -26.90
C THR A 435 28.00 -3.47 -26.92
N GLN A 436 27.46 -4.37 -26.11
CA GLN A 436 26.00 -4.51 -25.93
C GLN A 436 25.36 -3.37 -25.14
N TYR A 437 26.14 -2.71 -24.29
CA TYR A 437 25.68 -1.64 -23.40
C TYR A 437 26.36 -0.33 -23.73
N CYS A 438 25.59 0.75 -23.71
CA CYS A 438 26.06 2.10 -23.90
C CYS A 438 25.98 2.86 -22.57
N GLY A 439 27.02 3.61 -22.21
CA GLY A 439 27.11 4.29 -20.92
C GLY A 439 26.60 5.73 -20.97
N THR A 440 25.53 6.05 -20.23
CA THR A 440 24.96 7.40 -20.17
C THR A 440 24.85 7.92 -18.75
N SER A 441 25.07 9.23 -18.59
CA SER A 441 24.56 10.00 -17.47
C SER A 441 23.58 11.06 -17.97
N LEU A 442 22.43 11.17 -17.32
CA LEU A 442 21.42 12.20 -17.54
C LEU A 442 21.35 13.10 -16.31
N GLY A 443 21.78 14.35 -16.44
CA GLY A 443 21.57 15.41 -15.46
C GLY A 443 20.31 16.21 -15.79
N ILE A 444 19.56 16.58 -14.77
CA ILE A 444 18.39 17.46 -14.90
C ILE A 444 18.71 18.76 -14.17
N LEU A 445 18.64 19.88 -14.89
CA LEU A 445 18.96 21.22 -14.43
C LEU A 445 17.73 22.13 -14.41
#